data_AF-A0A7W9SUY1-F1
#
_entry.id   AF-A0A7W9SUY1-F1
#
_cell.length_a   1.000
_cell.length_b   1.000
_cell.length_c   1.000
_cell.angle_alpha   90.00
_cell.angle_beta   90.00
_cell.angle_gamma   90.00
#
_symmetry.space_group_name_H-M   'P 1'
#
loop_
_entity.id
_entity.type
_entity.pdbx_description
1 polymer ?
#
loop_
_entity_poly.entity_id
_entity_poly.type
_entity_poly.pdbx_seq_one_letter_code
_entity_poly.pdbx_strand_id
1 'polypeptide(L)' 'MEEFRADDRLTRPVTPVDPIRRNGDGDGPKAPDVKRPDSRGILDRMKRVDPNAAKRYRQRSGQ' A
#
# COMPACT_ATOMS: atom_id res chain seq x y z
N MET A 1 -23.39 -41.31 -2.61
CA MET A 1 -22.46 -40.41 -1.90
C MET A 1 -21.78 -39.61 -2.99
N GLU A 2 -22.26 -38.39 -3.22
CA GLU A 2 -21.87 -37.56 -4.37
C GLU A 2 -20.55 -36.87 -4.05
N GLU A 3 -19.51 -37.15 -4.85
CA GLU A 3 -18.19 -36.54 -4.70
C GLU A 3 -18.24 -35.08 -5.14
N PHE A 4 -18.18 -34.16 -4.18
CA PHE A 4 -17.94 -32.74 -4.46
C PHE A 4 -16.54 -32.58 -5.09
N ARG A 5 -16.50 -32.43 -6.41
CA ARG A 5 -15.26 -32.12 -7.14
C ARG A 5 -14.83 -30.69 -6.83
N ALA A 6 -13.52 -30.51 -6.63
CA ALA A 6 -12.90 -29.20 -6.36
C ALA A 6 -13.05 -28.19 -7.52
N ASP A 7 -13.61 -28.61 -8.64
CA ASP A 7 -13.74 -27.86 -9.88
C ASP A 7 -14.97 -26.92 -9.93
N ASP A 8 -15.87 -26.96 -8.93
CA ASP A 8 -17.05 -26.08 -8.87
C ASP A 8 -16.74 -24.62 -8.46
N ARG A 9 -15.47 -24.29 -8.18
CA ARG A 9 -15.06 -22.92 -7.88
C ARG A 9 -14.87 -22.16 -9.18
N LEU A 10 -15.95 -21.53 -9.68
CA LEU A 10 -15.88 -20.57 -10.78
C LEU A 10 -15.02 -19.35 -10.36
N THR A 11 -13.71 -19.40 -10.65
CA THR A 11 -12.79 -18.28 -10.44
C THR A 11 -12.99 -17.28 -11.58
N ARG A 12 -13.84 -16.26 -11.36
CA ARG A 12 -13.88 -15.12 -12.29
C ARG A 12 -12.51 -14.44 -12.29
N PRO A 13 -11.86 -14.23 -13.46
CA PRO A 13 -10.64 -13.45 -13.52
C PRO A 13 -10.97 -12.02 -13.07
N VAL A 14 -10.47 -11.62 -11.91
CA VAL A 14 -10.53 -10.23 -11.45
C VAL A 14 -9.54 -9.47 -12.32
N THR A 15 -10.03 -8.71 -13.27
CA THR A 15 -9.20 -7.75 -14.00
C THR A 15 -8.64 -6.76 -12.98
N PRO A 16 -7.32 -6.49 -12.97
CA PRO A 16 -6.76 -5.45 -12.11
C PRO A 16 -7.38 -4.11 -12.50
N VAL A 17 -8.30 -3.60 -11.67
CA VAL A 17 -8.82 -2.25 -11.82
C VAL A 17 -7.80 -1.32 -11.20
N ASP A 18 -7.27 -0.38 -11.98
CA ASP A 18 -6.41 0.67 -11.43
C ASP A 18 -7.16 1.42 -10.32
N PRO A 19 -6.54 1.65 -9.15
CA PRO A 19 -7.20 2.35 -8.07
C PRO A 19 -7.60 3.74 -8.57
N ILE A 20 -8.90 4.05 -8.47
CA ILE A 20 -9.45 5.36 -8.78
C ILE A 20 -8.72 6.38 -7.90
N ARG A 21 -7.81 7.15 -8.50
CA ARG A 21 -7.18 8.29 -7.82
C ARG A 21 -8.29 9.30 -7.57
N ARG A 22 -8.66 9.49 -6.31
CA ARG A 22 -9.57 10.56 -5.90
C ARG A 22 -8.83 11.89 -6.12
N ASN A 23 -8.87 12.40 -7.35
CA ASN A 23 -8.43 13.75 -7.66
C ASN A 23 -9.30 14.69 -6.83
N GLY A 24 -8.67 15.64 -6.14
CA GLY A 24 -9.23 16.45 -5.05
C GLY A 24 -10.30 17.47 -5.45
N ASP A 25 -11.13 17.16 -6.45
CA ASP A 25 -12.16 18.02 -7.04
C ASP A 25 -13.55 17.69 -6.47
N GLY A 26 -13.64 17.53 -5.16
CA GLY A 26 -14.90 17.23 -4.47
C GLY A 26 -15.03 18.04 -3.18
N ASP A 27 -16.16 18.74 -3.08
CA ASP A 27 -16.65 19.62 -2.01
C ASP A 27 -16.52 19.02 -0.60
N GLY A 28 -15.30 19.04 -0.07
CA GLY A 28 -14.95 18.40 1.20
C GLY A 28 -13.67 19.00 1.79
N PRO A 29 -13.44 18.80 3.10
CA PRO A 29 -12.28 19.38 3.78
C PRO A 29 -10.98 18.98 3.08
N LYS A 30 -10.22 19.99 2.66
CA LYS A 30 -8.91 19.81 2.03
C LYS A 30 -7.90 19.34 3.08
N ALA A 31 -6.91 18.59 2.62
CA ALA A 31 -5.75 18.29 3.44
C ALA A 31 -5.10 19.60 3.92
N PRO A 32 -4.66 19.68 5.19
CA PRO A 32 -4.03 20.89 5.71
C PRO A 32 -2.73 21.21 4.95
N ASP A 33 -2.45 22.50 4.77
CA ASP A 33 -1.23 22.98 4.13
C ASP A 33 -0.05 22.89 5.11
N VAL A 34 0.41 21.65 5.35
CA VAL A 34 1.56 21.36 6.20
C VAL A 34 2.74 20.91 5.36
N LYS A 35 3.93 21.41 5.70
CA LYS A 35 5.17 20.96 5.06
C LYS A 35 5.36 19.47 5.29
N ARG A 36 5.57 18.74 4.20
CA ARG A 36 5.93 17.32 4.28
C ARG A 36 7.23 17.16 5.07
N PRO A 37 7.29 16.20 6.01
CA PRO A 37 8.52 15.93 6.72
C PRO A 37 9.63 15.49 5.75
N ASP A 38 10.87 15.84 6.07
CA ASP A 38 12.02 15.48 5.24
C ASP A 38 12.18 13.95 5.19
N SER A 39 12.27 13.43 3.97
CA SER A 39 12.50 12.02 3.67
C SER A 39 13.98 11.65 3.67
N ARG A 40 14.89 12.64 3.63
CA ARG A 40 16.34 12.40 3.71
C ARG A 40 16.69 11.70 5.03
N GLY A 41 17.51 10.66 4.95
CA GLY A 41 17.98 9.91 6.11
C GLY A 41 16.89 9.16 6.89
N ILE A 42 15.72 8.89 6.30
CA ILE A 42 14.67 8.13 6.99
C ILE A 42 15.11 6.71 7.34
N LEU A 43 15.89 6.06 6.46
CA LEU A 43 16.47 4.74 6.72
C LEU A 43 17.45 4.77 7.89
N ASP A 44 18.25 5.83 8.02
CA ASP A 44 19.20 5.97 9.14
C ASP A 44 18.49 6.20 10.46
N ARG A 45 17.43 7.01 10.47
CA ARG A 45 16.57 7.19 11.66
C ARG A 45 15.87 5.89 12.02
N MET A 46 15.30 5.19 11.05
CA MET A 46 14.69 3.88 11.29
C MET A 46 15.72 2.89 11.82
N LYS A 47 16.93 2.83 11.26
CA LYS A 47 17.97 1.91 11.72
C LYS A 47 18.39 2.17 13.17
N ARG A 48 18.37 3.42 13.62
CA ARG A 48 18.63 3.79 15.03
C ARG A 48 17.51 3.35 15.97
N VAL A 49 16.24 3.40 15.53
CA VAL A 49 15.07 3.07 16.35
C VAL A 49 14.73 1.58 16.28
N ASP A 50 14.58 1.04 15.07
CA ASP A 50 14.33 -0.35 14.75
C ASP A 50 14.95 -0.74 13.38
N PRO A 51 16.06 -1.50 13.39
CA PRO A 51 16.70 -2.01 12.17
C PRO A 51 15.80 -2.87 11.28
N ASN A 52 14.82 -3.58 11.85
CA ASN A 52 13.92 -4.44 11.10
C ASN A 52 12.85 -3.62 10.36
N ALA A 53 12.35 -2.55 10.97
CA ALA A 53 11.49 -1.58 10.29
C ALA A 53 12.20 -0.95 9.08
N ALA A 54 13.48 -0.58 9.22
CA ALA A 54 14.28 -0.06 8.11
C ALA A 54 14.38 -1.06 6.95
N LYS A 55 14.65 -2.35 7.25
CA LYS A 55 14.72 -3.41 6.23
C LYS A 55 13.40 -3.60 5.49
N ARG A 56 12.28 -3.67 6.22
CA ARG A 56 10.93 -3.80 5.65
C ARG A 56 10.57 -2.59 4.80
N TYR A 57 10.87 -1.38 5.27
CA TYR A 57 10.62 -0.16 4.53
C TYR A 57 11.45 -0.11 3.23
N ARG A 58 12.73 -0.49 3.29
CA ARG A 58 13.61 -0.61 2.12
C ARG A 58 13.01 -1.56 1.07
N GLN A 59 12.60 -2.76 1.48
CA GLN A 59 11.96 -3.73 0.59
C GLN A 59 10.65 -3.22 -0.03
N ARG A 60 9.79 -2.55 0.74
CA ARG A 60 8.50 -2.06 0.24
C ARG A 60 8.61 -0.84 -0.66
N SER A 61 9.51 0.08 -0.32
CA SER A 61 9.63 1.37 -1.01
C SER A 61 10.61 1.35 -2.18
N GLY A 62 11.51 0.36 -2.24
CA GLY A 62 12.58 0.31 -3.25
C GLY A 62 13.67 1.37 -3.06
N GLN A 63 13.67 2.06 -1.91
CA GLN A 63 14.72 2.98 -1.47
C GLN A 63 16.01 2.25 -1.10
#